data_AF-A0A366ZGT8-F1
#
_entry.id   AF-A0A366ZGT8-F1
#
_cell.length_a   1.000
_cell.length_b   1.000
_cell.length_c   1.000
_cell.angle_alpha   90.00
_cell.angle_beta   90.00
_cell.angle_gamma   90.00
#
_symmetry.space_group_name_H-M   'P 1'
#
loop_
_entity.id
_entity.type
_entity.pdbx_description
1 polymer ?
#
loop_
_entity_poly.entity_id
_entity_poly.type
_entity_poly.pdbx_seq_one_letter_code
_entity_poly.pdbx_strand_id
1 'polypeptide(L)'
;MARIAHGRWTHDHTGDLTVFLIGMRINRLWRPDAWLPVLAAMGPMLRELATDPDSGFLGYRMTLGWRGPVLVQYWRRAADLYRYATDRGARHRPAWTAFNRRARRVPGAVGVWHETYEVSRAESVYVDLPTVGLAAATAARPVTGRLDRAAARLAG
;
A
#
# COMPACT_ATOMS: atom_id res chain seq x y z
N MET A 1 6.74 -19.27 8.90
CA MET A 1 7.19 -18.90 7.54
C MET A 1 5.96 -18.85 6.64
N ALA A 2 5.86 -17.87 5.73
CA ALA A 2 4.74 -17.82 4.80
C ALA A 2 4.84 -19.00 3.80
N ARG A 3 3.71 -19.65 3.51
CA ARG A 3 3.66 -20.78 2.57
C ARG A 3 3.93 -20.27 1.15
N ILE A 4 4.83 -20.93 0.43
CA ILE A 4 5.09 -20.64 -0.99
C ILE A 4 3.94 -21.22 -1.82
N ALA A 5 3.34 -20.40 -2.69
CA ALA A 5 2.35 -20.85 -3.66
C ALA A 5 3.09 -21.24 -4.95
N HIS A 6 3.27 -22.55 -5.16
CA HIS A 6 3.95 -23.06 -6.33
C HIS A 6 3.17 -22.82 -7.63
N GLY A 7 3.89 -22.60 -8.73
CA GLY A 7 3.30 -22.33 -10.03
C GLY A 7 2.93 -20.86 -10.23
N ARG A 8 2.07 -20.60 -11.23
CA ARG A 8 1.68 -19.24 -11.63
C ARG A 8 0.30 -18.89 -11.07
N TRP A 9 0.22 -17.76 -10.40
CA TRP A 9 -0.98 -17.23 -9.77
C TRP A 9 -1.25 -15.81 -10.25
N THR A 10 -2.52 -15.39 -10.22
CA THR A 10 -2.97 -14.03 -10.53
C THR A 10 -4.01 -13.60 -9.50
N HIS A 11 -4.34 -12.32 -9.47
CA HIS A 11 -5.44 -11.83 -8.65
C HIS A 11 -6.80 -12.22 -9.26
N ASP A 12 -7.81 -12.35 -8.41
CA ASP A 12 -9.20 -12.54 -8.78
C ASP A 12 -10.03 -11.44 -8.14
N HIS A 13 -10.24 -10.35 -8.88
CA HIS A 13 -11.00 -9.19 -8.44
C HIS A 13 -11.79 -8.62 -9.60
N THR A 14 -13.03 -8.23 -9.33
CA THR A 14 -13.88 -7.51 -10.29
C THR A 14 -14.46 -6.28 -9.61
N GLY A 15 -14.59 -5.20 -10.38
CA GLY A 15 -15.11 -3.92 -9.89
C GLY A 15 -14.01 -2.89 -9.63
N ASP A 16 -14.41 -1.82 -8.95
CA ASP A 16 -13.55 -0.66 -8.70
C ASP A 16 -12.29 -1.05 -7.93
N LEU A 17 -11.18 -0.43 -8.30
CA LEU A 17 -9.90 -0.58 -7.64
C LEU A 17 -9.16 0.77 -7.66
N THR A 18 -8.65 1.15 -6.51
CA THR A 18 -7.76 2.29 -6.35
C THR A 18 -6.44 1.81 -5.78
N VAL A 19 -5.35 2.20 -6.43
CA VAL A 19 -3.99 1.91 -5.99
C VAL A 19 -3.40 3.20 -5.43
N PHE A 20 -2.96 3.15 -4.18
CA PHE A 20 -2.36 4.29 -3.50
C PHE A 20 -0.92 3.98 -3.12
N LEU A 21 0.03 4.68 -3.73
CA LEU A 21 1.44 4.61 -3.39
C LEU A 21 1.72 5.71 -2.37
N ILE A 22 2.33 5.35 -1.25
CA ILE A 22 2.87 6.32 -0.29
C ILE A 22 4.28 5.91 0.09
N GLY A 23 5.20 6.86 0.10
CA GLY A 23 6.58 6.59 0.43
C GLY A 23 7.18 7.64 1.34
N MET A 24 8.18 7.21 2.10
CA MET A 24 9.03 8.10 2.88
C MET A 24 10.43 8.08 2.27
N ARG A 25 11.01 9.28 2.09
CA ARG A 25 12.40 9.45 1.66
C ARG A 25 13.23 10.06 2.77
N ILE A 26 14.24 9.32 3.21
CA ILE A 26 15.24 9.77 4.17
C ILE A 26 16.32 10.52 3.39
N ASN A 27 16.44 11.81 3.66
CA ASN A 27 17.45 12.67 3.03
C ASN A 27 18.72 12.79 3.89
N ARG A 28 18.57 12.71 5.22
CA ARG A 28 19.68 12.76 6.20
C ARG A 28 19.67 11.50 7.05
N LEU A 29 20.44 10.50 6.63
CA LEU A 29 20.50 9.18 7.30
C LEU A 29 20.92 9.28 8.77
N TRP A 30 21.84 10.20 9.09
CA TRP A 30 22.36 10.45 10.44
C TRP A 30 21.38 11.16 11.39
N ARG A 31 20.14 11.41 10.97
CA ARG A 31 19.08 12.01 11.79
C ARG A 31 17.96 11.01 12.09
N PRO A 32 18.24 9.88 12.78
CA PRO A 32 17.22 8.89 13.14
C PRO A 32 16.13 9.49 14.00
N ASP A 33 16.47 10.51 14.80
CA ASP A 33 15.47 11.31 15.48
C ASP A 33 14.42 11.79 14.48
N ALA A 34 14.80 12.37 13.34
CA ALA A 34 13.89 12.96 12.34
C ALA A 34 12.98 11.93 11.63
N TRP A 35 13.54 10.82 11.16
CA TRP A 35 12.81 9.90 10.27
C TRP A 35 12.21 8.67 10.99
N LEU A 36 12.78 8.19 12.09
CA LEU A 36 12.31 6.98 12.77
C LEU A 36 10.87 7.10 13.31
N PRO A 37 10.43 8.23 13.90
CA PRO A 37 9.04 8.39 14.34
C PRO A 37 8.03 8.39 13.18
N VAL A 38 8.43 8.91 12.02
CA VAL A 38 7.59 8.93 10.81
C VAL A 38 7.36 7.51 10.30
N LEU A 39 8.43 6.70 10.27
CA LEU A 39 8.34 5.28 9.95
C LEU A 39 7.43 4.52 10.93
N ALA A 40 7.61 4.77 12.24
CA ALA A 40 6.84 4.08 13.28
C ALA A 40 5.33 4.42 13.27
N ALA A 41 4.95 5.58 12.75
CA ALA A 41 3.54 6.00 12.69
C ALA A 41 2.71 5.17 11.70
N MET A 42 3.33 4.51 10.71
CA MET A 42 2.62 3.79 9.66
C MET A 42 1.96 2.49 10.14
N GLY A 43 2.63 1.72 11.00
CA GLY A 43 2.13 0.43 11.48
C GLY A 43 0.75 0.51 12.16
N PRO A 44 0.55 1.44 13.11
CA PRO A 44 -0.76 1.60 13.75
C PRO A 44 -1.87 2.06 12.80
N MET A 45 -1.58 2.90 11.80
CA MET A 45 -2.57 3.29 10.78
C MET A 45 -3.00 2.09 9.93
N LEU A 46 -2.04 1.27 9.48
CA LEU A 46 -2.35 0.06 8.71
C LEU A 46 -3.16 -0.96 9.52
N ARG A 47 -2.89 -1.08 10.82
CA ARG A 47 -3.64 -1.98 11.71
C ARG A 47 -5.09 -1.51 11.89
N GLU A 48 -5.30 -0.21 12.03
CA GLU A 48 -6.64 0.39 12.11
C GLU A 48 -7.44 0.09 10.84
N LEU A 49 -6.86 0.35 9.67
CA LEU A 49 -7.47 0.03 8.38
C LEU A 49 -7.77 -1.46 8.20
N ALA A 50 -6.84 -2.33 8.59
CA ALA A 50 -7.02 -3.77 8.46
C ALA A 50 -8.06 -4.36 9.43
N THR A 51 -8.41 -3.64 10.50
CA THR A 51 -9.39 -4.09 11.50
C THR A 51 -10.81 -3.60 11.19
N ASP A 52 -10.93 -2.54 10.38
CA ASP A 52 -12.21 -1.98 9.96
C ASP A 52 -12.59 -2.50 8.55
N PRO A 53 -13.53 -3.45 8.43
CA PRO A 53 -13.96 -3.98 7.13
C PRO A 53 -14.71 -2.95 6.27
N ASP A 54 -15.26 -1.90 6.90
CA ASP A 54 -16.01 -0.84 6.21
C ASP A 54 -15.08 0.32 5.77
N SER A 55 -13.79 0.26 6.10
CA SER A 55 -12.79 1.26 5.69
C SER A 55 -12.60 1.34 4.18
N GLY A 56 -12.95 0.28 3.44
CA GLY A 56 -12.66 0.16 2.01
C GLY A 56 -11.20 -0.16 1.69
N PHE A 57 -10.39 -0.42 2.71
CA PHE A 57 -9.02 -0.90 2.57
C PHE A 57 -9.02 -2.40 2.22
N LEU A 58 -8.37 -2.75 1.12
CA LEU A 58 -8.25 -4.14 0.66
C LEU A 58 -6.96 -4.79 1.16
N GLY A 59 -5.90 -3.99 1.31
CA GLY A 59 -4.64 -4.48 1.84
C GLY A 59 -3.46 -3.64 1.39
N TYR A 60 -2.26 -4.09 1.72
CA TYR A 60 -1.04 -3.38 1.37
C TYR A 60 0.13 -4.33 1.06
N ARG A 61 1.12 -3.77 0.38
CA ARG A 61 2.45 -4.36 0.21
C ARG A 61 3.48 -3.29 0.52
N MET A 62 4.36 -3.57 1.47
CA MET A 62 5.48 -2.71 1.79
C MET A 62 6.75 -3.22 1.09
N THR A 63 7.51 -2.30 0.50
CA THR A 63 8.86 -2.55 -0.03
C THR A 63 9.82 -1.60 0.67
N LEU A 64 11.01 -2.10 1.00
CA LEU A 64 12.07 -1.30 1.63
C LEU A 64 13.10 -0.94 0.57
N GLY A 65 13.17 0.35 0.24
CA GLY A 65 14.23 0.90 -0.58
C GLY A 65 15.38 1.44 0.28
N TRP A 66 16.51 1.70 -0.36
CA TRP A 66 17.72 2.20 0.30
C TRP A 66 17.53 3.60 0.93
N ARG A 67 16.57 4.41 0.45
CA ARG A 67 16.18 5.71 1.03
C ARG A 67 14.90 5.68 1.85
N GLY A 68 14.34 4.51 2.13
CA GLY A 68 13.12 4.39 2.93
C GLY A 68 12.06 3.49 2.30
N PRO A 69 10.97 3.25 3.03
CA PRO A 69 9.90 2.36 2.58
C PRO A 69 9.02 3.02 1.52
N VAL A 70 8.49 2.18 0.64
CA VAL A 70 7.34 2.46 -0.21
C VAL A 70 6.24 1.49 0.17
N LEU A 71 5.04 2.01 0.34
CA LEU A 71 3.85 1.27 0.69
C LEU A 71 2.87 1.39 -0.47
N VAL A 72 2.55 0.25 -1.08
CA VAL A 72 1.49 0.13 -2.07
C VAL A 72 0.24 -0.32 -1.33
N GLN A 73 -0.79 0.50 -1.34
CA GLN A 73 -2.08 0.20 -0.72
C GLN A 73 -3.13 -0.04 -1.80
N TYR A 74 -4.00 -1.00 -1.56
CA TYR A 74 -5.13 -1.32 -2.43
C TYR A 74 -6.41 -0.93 -1.70
N TRP A 75 -7.27 -0.20 -2.40
CA TRP A 75 -8.52 0.32 -1.89
C TRP A 75 -9.64 -0.01 -2.87
N ARG A 76 -10.85 -0.16 -2.36
CA ARG A 76 -12.04 -0.36 -3.19
C ARG A 76 -12.31 0.88 -4.05
N ARG A 77 -12.22 2.09 -3.48
CA ARG A 77 -12.43 3.37 -4.17
C ARG A 77 -11.56 4.48 -3.61
N ALA A 78 -11.29 5.52 -4.40
CA ALA A 78 -10.56 6.71 -3.94
C ALA A 78 -11.34 7.47 -2.85
N ALA A 79 -12.67 7.45 -2.92
CA ALA A 79 -13.52 8.05 -1.89
C ALA A 79 -13.30 7.44 -0.49
N ASP A 80 -13.08 6.13 -0.40
CA ASP A 80 -12.79 5.43 0.85
C ASP A 80 -11.44 5.89 1.45
N LEU A 81 -10.42 5.98 0.60
CA LEU A 81 -9.11 6.53 0.98
C LEU A 81 -9.23 7.97 1.49
N TYR A 82 -9.98 8.84 0.80
CA TYR A 82 -10.13 10.25 1.19
C TYR A 82 -10.95 10.43 2.45
N ARG A 83 -11.96 9.58 2.67
CA ARG A 83 -12.70 9.51 3.93
C ARG A 83 -11.74 9.22 5.08
N TYR A 84 -10.90 8.18 4.96
CA TYR A 84 -9.89 7.88 5.98
C TYR A 84 -8.90 9.03 6.19
N ALA A 85 -8.40 9.64 5.10
CA ALA A 85 -7.41 10.71 5.18
C ALA A 85 -7.95 11.97 5.90
N THR A 86 -9.25 12.24 5.79
CA THR A 86 -9.90 13.44 6.35
C THR A 86 -10.56 13.22 7.70
N ASP A 87 -10.84 11.97 8.08
CA ASP A 87 -11.45 11.58 9.35
C ASP A 87 -10.65 12.13 10.56
N ARG A 88 -11.38 12.78 11.46
CA ARG A 88 -10.83 13.38 12.68
C ARG A 88 -10.54 12.35 13.77
N GLY A 89 -11.23 11.21 13.77
CA GLY A 89 -11.03 10.09 14.69
C GLY A 89 -9.92 9.14 14.26
N ALA A 90 -9.58 9.12 12.97
CA ALA A 90 -8.56 8.24 12.42
C ALA A 90 -7.14 8.64 12.83
N ARG A 91 -6.23 7.66 12.92
CA ARG A 91 -4.83 7.88 13.27
C ARG A 91 -4.03 8.70 12.27
N HIS A 92 -4.54 8.85 11.04
CA HIS A 92 -3.89 9.63 10.00
C HIS A 92 -3.63 11.09 10.41
N ARG A 93 -4.63 11.81 10.94
CA ARG A 93 -4.47 13.25 11.26
C ARG A 93 -3.46 13.52 12.37
N PRO A 94 -3.46 12.80 13.52
CA PRO A 94 -2.42 12.95 14.53
C PRO A 94 -1.02 12.65 13.98
N ALA A 95 -0.87 11.60 13.16
CA ALA A 95 0.40 11.24 12.54
C ALA A 95 0.90 12.35 11.59
N TRP A 96 0.02 12.88 10.74
CA TRP A 96 0.34 13.99 9.83
C TRP A 96 0.74 15.26 10.59
N THR A 97 0.04 15.57 11.69
CA THR A 97 0.38 16.71 12.55
C THR A 97 1.75 16.54 13.20
N ALA A 98 2.08 15.34 13.69
CA ALA A 98 3.39 15.03 14.24
C ALA A 98 4.50 15.12 13.20
N PHE A 99 4.26 14.62 11.98
CA PHE A 99 5.17 14.76 10.85
C PHE A 99 5.45 16.23 10.54
N ASN A 100 4.42 17.06 10.35
CA ASN A 100 4.58 18.48 10.02
C ASN A 100 5.39 19.25 11.08
N ARG A 101 5.11 19.00 12.37
CA ARG A 101 5.90 19.58 13.46
C ARG A 101 7.37 19.16 13.39
N ARG A 102 7.64 17.92 13.01
CA ARG A 102 9.00 17.38 12.91
C ARG A 102 9.75 17.89 11.70
N ALA A 103 9.09 17.96 10.55
CA ALA A 103 9.64 18.53 9.33
C ALA A 103 10.05 20.00 9.51
N ARG A 104 9.30 20.78 10.31
CA ARG A 104 9.67 22.15 10.69
C ARG A 104 10.89 22.21 11.62
N ARG A 105 11.02 21.28 12.56
CA ARG A 105 12.16 21.23 13.51
C ARG A 105 13.45 20.76 12.85
N VAL A 106 13.37 19.88 11.85
CA VAL A 106 14.54 19.36 11.13
C VAL A 106 14.31 19.47 9.62
N PRO A 107 14.40 20.68 9.06
CA PRO A 107 14.08 20.92 7.66
C PRO A 107 14.88 20.03 6.72
N GLY A 108 14.18 19.40 5.79
CA GLY A 108 14.77 18.58 4.74
C GLY A 108 15.37 17.24 5.18
N ALA A 109 15.25 16.82 6.45
CA ALA A 109 15.79 15.52 6.89
C ALA A 109 14.98 14.32 6.37
N VAL A 110 13.67 14.48 6.24
CA VAL A 110 12.72 13.47 5.76
C VAL A 110 11.66 14.11 4.88
N GLY A 111 11.29 13.41 3.82
CA GLY A 111 10.16 13.76 2.95
C GLY A 111 9.16 12.61 2.90
N VAL A 112 7.91 12.95 2.59
CA VAL A 112 6.83 11.99 2.30
C VAL A 112 6.25 12.38 0.95
N TRP A 113 5.87 11.38 0.16
CA TRP A 113 5.21 11.55 -1.13
C TRP A 113 4.09 10.53 -1.24
N HIS A 114 3.09 10.82 -2.08
CA HIS A 114 2.04 9.86 -2.38
C HIS A 114 1.48 10.06 -3.79
N GLU A 115 0.93 9.00 -4.37
CA GLU A 115 0.28 8.96 -5.67
C GLU A 115 -0.97 8.11 -5.58
N THR A 116 -2.10 8.60 -6.10
CA THR A 116 -3.39 7.89 -6.11
C THR A 116 -3.79 7.60 -7.55
N TYR A 117 -4.09 6.34 -7.83
CA TYR A 117 -4.50 5.85 -9.13
C TYR A 117 -5.86 5.17 -9.04
N GLU A 118 -6.87 5.71 -9.72
CA GLU A 118 -8.10 4.99 -10.00
C GLU A 118 -7.87 4.14 -11.25
N VAL A 119 -7.89 2.82 -11.10
CA VAL A 119 -7.55 1.90 -12.19
C VAL A 119 -8.81 1.22 -12.69
N SER A 120 -9.06 1.31 -13.99
CA SER A 120 -10.20 0.65 -14.63
C SER A 120 -9.98 -0.86 -14.77
N ARG A 121 -8.72 -1.28 -14.96
CA ARG A 121 -8.30 -2.67 -15.13
C ARG A 121 -6.91 -2.86 -14.53
N ALA A 122 -6.65 -4.05 -14.01
CA ALA A 122 -5.35 -4.43 -13.48
C ALA A 122 -4.93 -5.79 -14.02
N GLU A 123 -3.62 -6.03 -14.09
CA GLU A 123 -3.04 -7.32 -14.40
C GLU A 123 -1.97 -7.65 -13.37
N SER A 124 -1.91 -8.91 -12.96
CA SER A 124 -0.85 -9.38 -12.07
C SER A 124 -0.48 -10.83 -12.37
N VAL A 125 0.78 -11.16 -12.09
CA VAL A 125 1.27 -12.54 -12.10
C VAL A 125 2.26 -12.73 -10.95
N TYR A 126 2.15 -13.86 -10.28
CA TYR A 126 3.01 -14.28 -9.18
C TYR A 126 3.50 -15.70 -9.50
N VAL A 127 4.81 -15.94 -9.42
CA VAL A 127 5.43 -17.23 -9.75
C VAL A 127 6.29 -17.70 -8.59
N ASP A 128 5.94 -18.85 -8.01
CA ASP A 128 6.70 -19.50 -6.92
C ASP A 128 7.06 -18.57 -5.74
N LEU A 129 6.11 -17.73 -5.32
CA LEU A 129 6.24 -16.89 -4.14
C LEU A 129 5.01 -17.00 -3.22
N PRO A 130 5.09 -16.56 -1.94
CA PRO A 130 3.90 -16.40 -1.13
C PRO A 130 2.89 -15.46 -1.80
N THR A 131 1.61 -15.60 -1.46
CA THR A 131 0.57 -14.66 -1.94
C THR A 131 0.88 -13.26 -1.43
N VAL A 132 1.06 -12.30 -2.34
CA VAL A 132 1.41 -10.90 -2.03
C VAL A 132 0.71 -9.92 -2.96
N GLY A 133 0.78 -8.63 -2.63
CA GLY A 133 0.29 -7.56 -3.51
C GLY A 133 -1.23 -7.67 -3.73
N LEU A 134 -1.68 -7.38 -4.94
CA LEU A 134 -3.09 -7.37 -5.30
C LEU A 134 -3.80 -8.70 -5.01
N ALA A 135 -3.18 -9.86 -5.29
CA ALA A 135 -3.78 -11.16 -4.97
C ALA A 135 -3.95 -11.42 -3.46
N ALA A 136 -3.09 -10.84 -2.62
CA ALA A 136 -3.24 -10.93 -1.17
C ALA A 136 -4.27 -9.93 -0.63
N ALA A 137 -4.46 -8.79 -1.32
CA ALA A 137 -5.45 -7.78 -0.95
C ALA A 137 -6.87 -8.13 -1.43
N THR A 138 -7.00 -9.07 -2.38
CA THR A 138 -8.28 -9.48 -2.96
C THR A 138 -8.43 -10.99 -2.83
N ALA A 139 -8.42 -11.72 -3.94
CA ALA A 139 -8.31 -13.17 -3.96
C ALA A 139 -7.23 -13.59 -4.96
N ALA A 140 -6.79 -14.84 -4.85
CA ALA A 140 -5.78 -15.44 -5.73
C ALA A 140 -6.40 -16.60 -6.52
N ARG A 141 -6.08 -16.69 -7.82
CA ARG A 141 -6.46 -17.83 -8.67
C ARG A 141 -5.28 -18.33 -9.50
N PRO A 142 -5.20 -19.63 -9.82
CA PRO A 142 -4.15 -20.15 -10.67
C PRO A 142 -4.26 -19.60 -12.08
N VAL A 143 -3.12 -19.39 -12.73
CA VAL A 143 -3.06 -19.02 -14.14
C VAL A 143 -3.19 -20.29 -14.98
N THR A 144 -4.31 -20.43 -15.69
CA THR A 144 -4.58 -21.57 -16.58
C THR A 144 -5.17 -21.10 -17.91
N GLY A 145 -4.91 -21.88 -18.98
CA GLY A 145 -5.51 -21.67 -20.31
C GLY A 145 -5.35 -20.24 -20.83
N ARG A 146 -6.49 -19.55 -21.03
CA ARG A 146 -6.55 -18.18 -21.57
C ARG A 146 -5.78 -17.16 -20.73
N LEU A 147 -5.65 -17.39 -19.41
CA LEU A 147 -4.97 -16.49 -18.49
C LEU A 147 -3.44 -16.53 -18.63
N ASP A 148 -2.88 -17.39 -19.47
CA ASP A 148 -1.43 -17.47 -19.70
C ASP A 148 -0.85 -16.15 -20.24
N ARG A 149 -1.62 -15.44 -21.07
CA ARG A 149 -1.25 -14.16 -21.69
C ARG A 149 -1.61 -12.97 -20.79
N ALA A 150 -0.68 -12.03 -20.64
CA ALA A 150 -0.91 -10.80 -19.85
C ALA A 150 -2.12 -10.00 -20.35
N ALA A 151 -2.26 -9.80 -21.66
CA ALA A 151 -3.40 -9.10 -22.24
C ALA A 151 -4.74 -9.73 -21.87
N ALA A 152 -4.81 -11.07 -21.81
CA ALA A 152 -6.03 -11.77 -21.42
C ALA A 152 -6.35 -11.58 -19.93
N ARG A 153 -5.34 -11.52 -19.07
CA ARG A 153 -5.53 -11.22 -17.64
C ARG A 153 -5.98 -9.77 -17.41
N LEU A 154 -5.44 -8.81 -18.17
CA LEU A 154 -5.88 -7.40 -18.11
C LEU A 154 -7.31 -7.20 -18.65
N ALA A 155 -7.71 -8.01 -19.64
CA ALA A 155 -9.03 -7.95 -20.26
C ALA A 155 -10.16 -8.56 -19.40
N GLY A 156 -9.84 -9.44 -18.44
CA GLY A 156 -10.82 -10.19 -17.64
C GLY A 156 -11.21 -11.52 -18.26
#